data_AF-A0A1I3S0W1-F1
#
_entry.id   AF-A0A1I3S0W1-F1
#
_cell.length_a   1.000
_cell.length_b   1.000
_cell.length_c   1.000
_cell.angle_alpha   90.00
_cell.angle_beta   90.00
_cell.angle_gamma   90.00
#
_symmetry.space_group_name_H-M   'P 1'
#
loop_
_entity.id
_entity.type
_entity.pdbx_description
1 polymer ?
#
loop_
_entity_poly.entity_id
_entity_poly.type
_entity_poly.pdbx_seq_one_letter_code
_entity_poly.pdbx_strand_id
1 'polypeptide(L)'
;MTPAAADPKPDPTLIAPARRDRFGRNKMSDTSLSIGPVRFIRMAAVGLAVTVGLILAVGASQGHGPAAVLASFLHLKGRLHAPHLGLLAIAPIPIQVHVAAVSTALGVGIALLLGLKGDTVHRTLGWVWVVAMATAAISSLFIHRSNPGGYSFLHLFAGWTLIALPMGVFAARKHNVRLHGRTMTGLFVGGLLIAGAFAFLPGRLMWQMVFG
;
A
#
# COMPACT_ATOMS: atom_id res chain seq x y z
N MET A 1 34.79 16.01 -66.56
CA MET A 1 34.18 15.41 -65.36
C MET A 1 35.00 15.86 -64.16
N THR A 2 34.52 16.85 -63.42
CA THR A 2 35.16 17.36 -62.19
C THR A 2 34.91 16.37 -61.03
N PRO A 3 35.91 16.05 -60.19
CA PRO A 3 35.66 15.18 -59.03
C PRO A 3 34.86 15.95 -57.98
N ALA A 4 33.77 15.34 -57.49
CA ALA A 4 33.01 15.85 -56.36
C ALA A 4 33.87 15.83 -55.09
N ALA A 5 33.97 16.97 -54.43
CA ALA A 5 34.63 17.10 -53.13
C ALA A 5 33.89 16.24 -52.10
N ALA A 6 34.63 15.37 -51.39
CA ALA A 6 34.08 14.56 -50.32
C ALA A 6 33.70 15.45 -49.13
N ASP A 7 32.49 15.27 -48.59
CA ASP A 7 32.02 15.96 -47.39
C ASP A 7 32.95 15.65 -46.20
N PRO A 8 33.38 16.66 -45.41
CA PRO A 8 34.20 16.45 -44.24
C PRO A 8 33.41 15.68 -43.16
N LYS A 9 34.03 14.63 -42.59
CA LYS A 9 33.47 13.88 -41.46
C LYS A 9 33.20 14.84 -40.28
N PRO A 10 32.03 14.78 -39.64
CA PRO A 10 31.74 15.62 -38.49
C PRO A 10 32.75 15.37 -37.36
N ASP A 11 33.23 16.47 -36.77
CA ASP A 11 34.21 16.47 -35.71
C ASP A 11 33.68 15.75 -34.45
N PRO A 12 34.33 14.66 -33.97
CA PRO A 12 33.89 13.94 -32.78
C PRO A 12 33.96 14.80 -31.50
N THR A 13 34.64 15.96 -31.51
CA THR A 13 34.68 16.88 -30.37
C THR A 13 33.46 17.82 -30.29
N LEU A 14 32.59 17.85 -31.30
CA LEU A 14 31.35 18.65 -31.31
C LEU A 14 30.16 17.97 -30.60
N ILE A 15 30.35 16.81 -29.97
CA ILE A 15 29.33 16.25 -29.06
C ILE A 15 29.34 17.10 -27.78
N ALA A 16 28.45 18.09 -27.73
CA ALA A 16 28.26 18.94 -26.58
C ALA A 16 28.16 18.09 -25.29
N PRO A 17 28.98 18.36 -24.25
CA PRO A 17 28.89 17.62 -23.00
C PRO A 17 27.50 17.81 -22.41
N ALA A 18 26.92 16.73 -21.88
CA ALA A 18 25.65 16.77 -21.18
C ALA A 18 25.66 17.91 -20.14
N ARG A 19 24.76 18.89 -20.32
CA ARG A 19 24.67 20.11 -19.50
C ARG A 19 24.45 19.72 -18.03
N ARG A 20 25.54 19.72 -17.24
CA ARG A 20 25.49 19.57 -15.78
C ARG A 20 24.90 20.86 -15.20
N ASP A 21 23.96 20.73 -14.26
CA ASP A 21 23.48 21.90 -13.53
C ASP A 21 24.57 22.45 -12.58
N ARG A 22 24.34 23.62 -12.00
CA ARG A 22 25.31 24.33 -11.14
C ARG A 22 25.71 23.54 -9.87
N PHE A 23 25.09 22.38 -9.63
CA PHE A 23 25.31 21.48 -8.50
C PHE A 23 25.85 20.11 -8.92
N GLY A 24 26.23 19.91 -10.20
CA GLY A 24 26.78 18.66 -10.68
C GLY A 24 25.79 17.49 -10.71
N ARG A 25 24.48 17.75 -10.62
CA ARG A 25 23.45 16.72 -10.66
C ARG A 25 23.01 16.47 -12.10
N ASN A 26 23.02 15.19 -12.49
CA ASN A 26 22.38 14.77 -13.72
C ASN A 26 20.87 14.77 -13.48
N LYS A 27 20.07 15.48 -14.29
CA LYS A 27 18.60 15.49 -14.21
C LYS A 27 17.96 14.08 -14.24
N MET A 28 18.71 13.06 -14.68
CA MET A 28 18.33 11.64 -14.63
C MET A 28 18.36 10.99 -13.24
N SER A 29 19.11 11.51 -12.25
CA SER A 29 19.18 10.90 -10.91
C SER A 29 17.88 11.07 -10.13
N ASP A 30 17.18 12.19 -10.32
CA ASP A 30 16.03 12.57 -9.51
C ASP A 30 14.77 11.75 -9.84
N THR A 31 14.68 11.24 -11.08
CA THR A 31 13.60 10.31 -11.51
C THR A 31 13.74 8.92 -10.88
N SER A 32 14.95 8.54 -10.45
CA SER A 32 15.24 7.16 -9.98
C SER A 32 14.91 6.90 -8.50
N LEU A 33 14.74 7.95 -7.70
CA LEU A 33 14.55 7.87 -6.24
C LEU A 33 13.08 7.86 -5.80
N SER A 34 12.17 8.38 -6.63
CA SER A 34 10.73 8.18 -6.43
C SER A 34 10.34 6.80 -6.99
N ILE A 35 9.51 6.04 -6.27
CA ILE A 35 8.74 4.98 -6.93
C ILE A 35 7.88 5.69 -7.97
N GLY A 36 8.30 5.65 -9.23
CA GLY A 36 7.59 6.35 -10.29
C GLY A 36 6.11 5.98 -10.28
N PRO A 37 5.19 6.90 -10.61
CA PRO A 37 3.74 6.69 -10.51
C PRO A 37 3.28 5.42 -11.21
N VAL A 38 3.89 5.06 -12.34
CA VAL A 38 3.64 3.81 -13.08
C VAL A 38 3.87 2.56 -12.22
N ARG A 39 4.92 2.55 -11.39
CA ARG A 39 5.25 1.41 -10.52
C ARG A 39 4.29 1.30 -9.34
N PHE A 40 3.87 2.42 -8.77
CA PHE A 40 2.83 2.45 -7.74
C PHE A 40 1.51 1.92 -8.31
N ILE A 41 1.09 2.43 -9.47
CA ILE A 41 -0.13 1.97 -10.17
C ILE A 41 -0.05 0.47 -10.45
N ARG A 42 1.10 -0.04 -10.93
CA ARG A 42 1.28 -1.47 -11.16
C ARG A 42 1.16 -2.29 -9.87
N MET A 43 1.73 -1.83 -8.76
CA MET A 43 1.62 -2.53 -7.47
C MET A 43 0.18 -2.49 -6.93
N ALA A 44 -0.51 -1.35 -7.08
CA ALA A 44 -1.92 -1.22 -6.72
C ALA A 44 -2.82 -2.11 -7.59
N ALA A 45 -2.58 -2.17 -8.90
CA ALA A 45 -3.32 -3.02 -9.84
C ALA A 45 -3.10 -4.51 -9.56
N VAL A 46 -1.85 -4.93 -9.31
CA VAL A 46 -1.55 -6.30 -8.88
C VAL A 46 -2.25 -6.60 -7.55
N GLY A 47 -2.20 -5.68 -6.60
CA GLY A 47 -2.88 -5.82 -5.32
C GLY A 47 -4.39 -5.99 -5.46
N LEU A 48 -5.01 -5.18 -6.30
CA LEU A 48 -6.44 -5.28 -6.63
C LEU A 48 -6.76 -6.60 -7.31
N ALA A 49 -5.98 -7.04 -8.30
CA ALA A 49 -6.18 -8.31 -8.98
C ALA A 49 -6.08 -9.51 -8.03
N VAL A 50 -5.10 -9.51 -7.12
CA VAL A 50 -4.96 -10.53 -6.07
C VAL A 50 -6.16 -10.50 -5.12
N THR A 51 -6.61 -9.32 -4.74
CA THR A 51 -7.80 -9.14 -3.88
C THR A 51 -9.04 -9.74 -4.54
N VAL A 52 -9.32 -9.35 -5.80
CA VAL A 52 -10.46 -9.86 -6.57
C VAL A 52 -10.36 -11.38 -6.75
N GLY A 53 -9.18 -11.90 -7.13
CA GLY A 53 -8.97 -13.33 -7.31
C GLY A 53 -9.22 -14.14 -6.04
N LEU A 54 -8.73 -13.66 -4.90
CA LEU A 54 -8.95 -14.30 -3.60
C LEU A 54 -10.41 -14.21 -3.13
N ILE A 55 -11.08 -13.08 -3.36
CA ILE A 55 -12.52 -12.94 -3.07
C ILE A 55 -13.31 -13.97 -3.85
N LEU A 56 -13.03 -14.11 -5.15
CA LEU A 56 -13.70 -15.09 -6.01
C LEU A 56 -13.38 -16.53 -5.59
N ALA A 57 -12.13 -16.82 -5.23
CA ALA A 57 -11.71 -18.14 -4.76
C ALA A 57 -12.40 -18.53 -3.43
N VAL A 58 -12.53 -17.59 -2.49
CA VAL A 58 -13.24 -17.80 -1.22
C VAL A 58 -14.75 -17.92 -1.42
N GLY A 59 -15.33 -17.12 -2.31
CA GLY A 59 -16.74 -17.26 -2.68
C GLY A 59 -17.02 -18.64 -3.28
N ALA A 60 -16.18 -19.07 -4.22
CA ALA A 60 -16.28 -20.37 -4.87
C ALA A 60 -16.13 -21.53 -3.87
N SER A 61 -15.20 -21.45 -2.90
CA SER A 61 -15.04 -22.48 -1.88
C SER A 61 -16.20 -22.56 -0.88
N GLN A 62 -17.02 -21.52 -0.80
CA GLN A 62 -18.25 -21.48 -0.01
C GLN A 62 -19.52 -21.78 -0.86
N GLY A 63 -19.36 -22.26 -2.10
CA GLY A 63 -20.49 -22.58 -2.99
C GLY A 63 -21.15 -21.35 -3.65
N HIS A 64 -20.59 -20.16 -3.47
CA HIS A 64 -21.10 -18.93 -4.09
C HIS A 64 -20.41 -18.71 -5.44
N GLY A 65 -21.20 -18.62 -6.52
CA GLY A 65 -20.68 -18.24 -7.83
C GLY A 65 -20.18 -16.79 -7.86
N PRO A 66 -19.32 -16.41 -8.83
CA PRO A 66 -18.85 -15.03 -9.01
C PRO A 66 -20.00 -14.02 -9.06
N ALA A 67 -21.13 -14.42 -9.65
CA ALA A 67 -22.34 -13.62 -9.76
C ALA A 67 -23.01 -13.36 -8.39
N ALA A 68 -22.96 -14.29 -7.43
CA ALA A 68 -23.53 -14.10 -6.10
C ALA A 68 -22.69 -13.12 -5.26
N VAL A 69 -21.36 -13.21 -5.38
CA VAL A 69 -20.44 -12.24 -4.81
C VAL A 69 -20.73 -10.86 -5.39
N LEU A 70 -20.82 -10.75 -6.72
CA LEU A 70 -21.10 -9.48 -7.39
C LEU A 70 -22.50 -8.93 -7.03
N ALA A 71 -23.52 -9.78 -6.96
CA ALA A 71 -24.88 -9.42 -6.57
C ALA A 71 -24.93 -8.83 -5.16
N SER A 72 -24.13 -9.35 -4.23
CA SER A 72 -24.02 -8.81 -2.87
C SER A 72 -23.58 -7.34 -2.85
N PHE A 73 -22.75 -6.92 -3.82
CA PHE A 73 -22.38 -5.51 -4.00
C PHE A 73 -23.41 -4.70 -4.80
N LEU A 74 -24.18 -5.34 -5.68
CA LEU A 74 -25.22 -4.66 -6.47
C LEU A 74 -26.48 -4.33 -5.64
N HIS A 75 -26.78 -5.10 -4.59
CA HIS A 75 -27.87 -4.83 -3.65
C HIS A 75 -27.65 -3.56 -2.78
N LEU A 76 -26.46 -2.97 -2.80
CA LEU A 76 -26.09 -1.77 -2.01
C LEU A 76 -26.69 -0.45 -2.51
N LYS A 77 -27.37 -0.45 -3.67
CA LYS A 77 -27.69 0.76 -4.45
C LYS A 77 -28.67 1.77 -3.81
N GLY A 78 -29.15 1.56 -2.59
CA GLY A 78 -30.28 2.34 -2.04
C GLY A 78 -30.17 2.86 -0.62
N ARG A 79 -29.04 2.71 0.08
CA ARG A 79 -29.01 2.92 1.54
C ARG A 79 -27.72 3.61 2.00
N LEU A 80 -27.60 4.91 1.71
CA LEU A 80 -26.63 5.79 2.39
C LEU A 80 -27.03 5.90 3.88
N HIS A 81 -26.54 4.99 4.72
CA HIS A 81 -26.69 5.06 6.17
C HIS A 81 -25.39 5.62 6.76
N ALA A 82 -25.50 6.35 7.86
CA ALA A 82 -24.33 6.75 8.62
C ALA A 82 -23.67 5.49 9.21
N PRO A 83 -22.32 5.43 9.28
CA PRO A 83 -21.65 4.25 9.81
C PRO A 83 -22.08 4.00 11.27
N HIS A 84 -22.44 2.75 11.57
CA HIS A 84 -22.90 2.31 12.88
C HIS A 84 -21.73 2.18 13.87
N LEU A 85 -21.22 3.31 14.36
CA LEU A 85 -20.11 3.35 15.32
C LEU A 85 -20.41 2.62 16.64
N GLY A 86 -21.69 2.44 16.97
CA GLY A 86 -22.12 1.65 18.13
C GLY A 86 -21.64 0.18 18.08
N LEU A 87 -21.51 -0.40 16.89
CA LEU A 87 -20.96 -1.77 16.73
C LEU A 87 -19.47 -1.84 17.10
N LEU A 88 -18.71 -0.77 16.86
CA LEU A 88 -17.31 -0.70 17.25
C LEU A 88 -17.15 -0.51 18.76
N ALA A 89 -18.03 0.28 19.38
CA ALA A 89 -17.99 0.56 20.82
C ALA A 89 -18.23 -0.71 21.67
N ILE A 90 -19.06 -1.64 21.19
CA ILE A 90 -19.33 -2.92 21.86
C ILE A 90 -18.35 -4.04 21.45
N ALA A 91 -17.50 -3.81 20.44
CA ALA A 91 -16.53 -4.80 20.00
C ALA A 91 -15.42 -5.02 21.06
N PRO A 92 -14.81 -6.21 21.11
CA PRO A 92 -13.66 -6.46 21.97
C PRO A 92 -12.54 -5.43 21.80
N ILE A 93 -11.86 -5.11 22.90
CA ILE A 93 -10.76 -4.12 22.95
C ILE A 93 -9.72 -4.32 21.82
N PRO A 94 -9.26 -5.55 21.49
CA PRO A 94 -8.32 -5.75 20.39
C PRO A 94 -8.81 -5.24 19.03
N ILE A 95 -10.12 -5.32 18.76
CA ILE A 95 -10.72 -4.83 17.52
C ILE A 95 -10.72 -3.31 17.50
N GLN A 96 -11.10 -2.66 18.60
CA GLN A 96 -11.10 -1.20 18.71
C GLN A 96 -9.70 -0.62 18.48
N VAL A 97 -8.70 -1.21 19.16
CA VAL A 97 -7.28 -0.82 19.02
C VAL A 97 -6.80 -1.06 17.59
N HIS A 98 -7.17 -2.18 16.97
CA HIS A 98 -6.82 -2.48 15.59
C HIS A 98 -7.36 -1.43 14.63
N VAL A 99 -8.66 -1.13 14.70
CA VAL A 99 -9.31 -0.15 13.82
C VAL A 99 -8.67 1.23 13.99
N ALA A 100 -8.45 1.69 15.23
CA ALA A 100 -7.80 2.98 15.48
C ALA A 100 -6.37 3.03 14.90
N ALA A 101 -5.60 1.95 15.06
CA ALA A 101 -4.24 1.86 14.53
C ALA A 101 -4.22 1.84 13.00
N VAL A 102 -5.12 1.08 12.36
CA VAL A 102 -5.24 1.02 10.89
C VAL A 102 -5.66 2.37 10.33
N SER A 103 -6.64 3.05 10.92
CA SER A 103 -7.06 4.39 10.51
C SER A 103 -5.93 5.41 10.60
N THR A 104 -5.15 5.35 11.68
CA THR A 104 -3.96 6.21 11.86
C THR A 104 -2.90 5.91 10.81
N ALA A 105 -2.57 4.63 10.60
CA ALA A 105 -1.58 4.20 9.60
C ALA A 105 -2.01 4.58 8.17
N LEU A 106 -3.30 4.48 7.86
CA LEU A 106 -3.83 4.89 6.56
C LEU A 106 -3.68 6.39 6.33
N GLY A 107 -4.15 7.22 7.27
CA GLY A 107 -4.06 8.68 7.16
C GLY A 107 -2.62 9.18 7.05
N VAL A 108 -1.74 8.71 7.94
CA VAL A 108 -0.31 9.08 7.91
C VAL A 108 0.38 8.55 6.65
N GLY A 109 0.06 7.32 6.24
CA GLY A 109 0.62 6.71 5.03
C GLY A 109 0.25 7.49 3.76
N ILE A 110 -1.01 7.93 3.64
CA ILE A 110 -1.44 8.80 2.54
C ILE A 110 -0.65 10.11 2.56
N ALA A 111 -0.54 10.77 3.72
CA ALA A 111 0.19 12.02 3.85
C ALA A 111 1.68 11.87 3.46
N LEU A 112 2.33 10.77 3.86
CA LEU A 112 3.70 10.44 3.48
C LEU A 112 3.84 10.18 1.96
N LEU A 113 2.88 9.49 1.34
CA LEU A 113 2.89 9.19 -0.09
C LEU A 113 2.57 10.41 -0.97
N LEU A 114 1.73 11.34 -0.49
CA LEU A 114 1.43 12.61 -1.17
C LEU A 114 2.62 13.57 -1.20
N GLY A 115 3.71 13.23 -0.53
CA GLY A 115 4.98 13.92 -0.71
C GLY A 115 5.23 15.02 0.31
N LEU A 116 4.78 14.85 1.57
CA LEU A 116 5.35 15.58 2.70
C LEU A 116 6.85 15.28 2.78
N LYS A 117 7.64 16.12 2.11
CA LYS A 117 9.08 15.99 1.96
C LYS A 117 9.78 17.00 2.86
N GLY A 118 10.58 16.46 3.77
CA GLY A 118 11.42 17.17 4.72
C GLY A 118 12.01 16.13 5.67
N ASP A 119 13.29 16.25 6.02
CA ASP A 119 14.00 15.25 6.85
C ASP A 119 13.23 14.95 8.15
N THR A 120 12.93 16.00 8.92
CA THR A 120 12.31 15.85 10.24
C THR A 120 10.85 15.42 10.18
N VAL A 121 10.06 15.99 9.26
CA VAL A 121 8.62 15.68 9.14
C VAL A 121 8.41 14.25 8.65
N HIS A 122 9.14 13.84 7.59
CA HIS A 122 9.06 12.47 7.07
C HIS A 122 9.50 11.46 8.13
N ARG A 123 10.55 11.77 8.91
CA ARG A 123 11.04 10.88 9.97
C ARG A 123 10.05 10.75 11.12
N THR A 124 9.43 11.86 11.55
CA THR A 124 8.45 11.86 12.65
C THR A 124 7.20 11.10 12.25
N LEU A 125 6.60 11.44 11.10
CA LEU A 125 5.44 10.74 10.57
C LEU A 125 5.76 9.28 10.23
N GLY A 126 6.96 8.99 9.75
CA GLY A 126 7.42 7.63 9.50
C GLY A 126 7.44 6.77 10.78
N TRP A 127 7.89 7.33 11.91
CA TRP A 127 7.83 6.62 13.20
C TRP A 127 6.40 6.42 13.69
N VAL A 128 5.54 7.45 13.58
CA VAL A 128 4.11 7.32 13.92
C VAL A 128 3.48 6.20 13.09
N TRP A 129 3.75 6.17 11.79
CA TRP A 129 3.26 5.15 10.88
C TRP A 129 3.77 3.75 11.24
N VAL A 130 5.06 3.61 11.56
CA VAL A 130 5.65 2.33 12.00
C VAL A 130 4.99 1.82 13.27
N VAL A 131 4.81 2.68 14.29
CA VAL A 131 4.14 2.29 15.54
C VAL A 131 2.68 1.90 15.29
N ALA A 132 1.96 2.65 14.45
CA ALA A 132 0.59 2.34 14.09
C ALA A 132 0.48 1.00 13.35
N MET A 133 1.34 0.74 12.37
CA MET A 133 1.40 -0.53 11.64
C MET A 133 1.74 -1.72 12.55
N ALA A 134 2.71 -1.55 13.46
CA ALA A 134 3.06 -2.58 14.42
C ALA A 134 1.88 -2.87 15.37
N THR A 135 1.23 -1.83 15.88
CA THR A 135 0.06 -1.95 16.75
C THR A 135 -1.08 -2.68 16.05
N ALA A 136 -1.39 -2.32 14.80
CA ALA A 136 -2.40 -2.98 13.99
C ALA A 136 -2.06 -4.47 13.75
N ALA A 137 -0.82 -4.77 13.39
CA ALA A 137 -0.40 -6.15 13.14
C ALA A 137 -0.45 -7.00 14.42
N ILE A 138 0.02 -6.48 15.55
CA ILE A 138 -0.01 -7.17 16.84
C ILE A 138 -1.45 -7.40 17.29
N SER A 139 -2.30 -6.36 17.29
CA SER A 139 -3.70 -6.47 17.72
C SER A 139 -4.48 -7.46 16.85
N SER A 140 -4.20 -7.52 15.53
CA SER A 140 -4.79 -8.49 14.60
C SER A 140 -4.56 -9.93 15.03
N LEU A 141 -3.37 -10.26 15.59
CA LEU A 141 -3.08 -11.61 16.10
C LEU A 141 -3.98 -12.00 17.28
N PHE A 142 -4.43 -11.02 18.07
CA PHE A 142 -5.33 -11.27 19.20
C PHE A 142 -6.81 -11.39 18.78
N ILE A 143 -7.20 -10.81 17.64
CA ILE A 143 -8.57 -10.92 17.11
C ILE A 143 -8.94 -12.39 16.85
N HIS A 144 -7.96 -13.26 16.55
CA HIS A 144 -8.14 -14.70 16.40
C HIS A 144 -8.85 -15.37 17.57
N ARG A 145 -8.52 -14.97 18.81
CA ARG A 145 -9.05 -15.59 20.03
C ARG A 145 -10.53 -15.31 20.25
N SER A 146 -11.06 -14.30 19.57
CA SER A 146 -12.43 -13.81 19.67
C SER A 146 -13.34 -14.27 18.52
N ASN A 147 -12.81 -14.93 17.48
CA ASN A 147 -13.61 -15.43 16.36
C ASN A 147 -13.59 -16.98 16.32
N PRO A 148 -14.74 -17.67 16.34
CA PRO A 148 -14.78 -19.12 16.18
C PRO A 148 -14.45 -19.47 14.72
N GLY A 149 -13.22 -19.94 14.43
CA GLY A 149 -12.87 -20.42 13.08
C GLY A 149 -11.43 -20.23 12.59
N GLY A 150 -10.41 -20.52 13.41
CA GLY A 150 -9.03 -20.73 12.92
C GLY A 150 -8.23 -19.49 12.47
N TYR A 151 -6.93 -19.68 12.22
CA TYR A 151 -6.05 -18.66 11.64
C TYR A 151 -6.50 -18.39 10.19
N SER A 152 -7.10 -17.22 9.95
CA SER A 152 -7.43 -16.80 8.58
C SER A 152 -6.19 -16.29 7.83
N PHE A 153 -6.28 -16.22 6.50
CA PHE A 153 -5.30 -15.59 5.62
C PHE A 153 -4.84 -14.19 6.06
N LEU A 154 -5.67 -13.44 6.79
CA LEU A 154 -5.32 -12.12 7.32
C LEU A 154 -4.24 -12.18 8.42
N HIS A 155 -4.08 -13.32 9.11
CA HIS A 155 -3.04 -13.49 10.13
C HIS A 155 -1.66 -13.70 9.51
N LEU A 156 -1.60 -14.36 8.34
CA LEU A 156 -0.37 -14.43 7.54
C LEU A 156 0.07 -13.03 7.12
N PHE A 157 -0.88 -12.15 6.77
CA PHE A 157 -0.61 -10.74 6.48
C PHE A 157 -0.07 -9.98 7.69
N ALA A 158 -0.60 -10.24 8.89
CA ALA A 158 -0.07 -9.64 10.12
C ALA A 158 1.37 -10.10 10.40
N GLY A 159 1.65 -11.40 10.30
CA GLY A 159 3.00 -11.95 10.48
C GLY A 159 4.00 -11.41 9.45
N TRP A 160 3.59 -11.35 8.17
CA TRP A 160 4.39 -10.73 7.12
C TRP A 160 4.68 -9.25 7.41
N THR A 161 3.68 -8.50 7.89
CA THR A 161 3.84 -7.09 8.26
C THR A 161 4.88 -6.91 9.35
N LEU A 162 4.85 -7.76 10.39
CA LEU A 162 5.82 -7.72 11.50
C LEU A 162 7.26 -8.02 11.07
N ILE A 163 7.45 -8.75 9.97
CA ILE A 163 8.79 -9.02 9.40
C ILE A 163 9.21 -7.90 8.44
N ALA A 164 8.32 -7.48 7.54
CA ALA A 164 8.63 -6.48 6.53
C ALA A 164 8.84 -5.08 7.11
N LEU A 165 8.14 -4.73 8.19
CA LEU A 165 8.26 -3.42 8.83
C LEU A 165 9.68 -3.13 9.36
N PRO A 166 10.29 -3.98 10.23
CA PRO A 166 11.67 -3.76 10.68
C PRO A 166 12.68 -3.85 9.54
N MET A 167 12.47 -4.69 8.53
CA MET A 167 13.32 -4.69 7.33
C MET A 167 13.29 -3.33 6.60
N GLY A 168 12.11 -2.72 6.48
CA GLY A 168 11.95 -1.40 5.88
C GLY A 168 12.63 -0.29 6.69
N VAL A 169 12.56 -0.37 8.02
CA VAL A 169 13.26 0.57 8.93
C VAL A 169 14.78 0.38 8.86
N PHE A 170 15.25 -0.88 8.82
CA PHE A 170 16.66 -1.19 8.68
C PHE A 170 17.24 -0.69 7.34
N ALA A 171 16.48 -0.82 6.26
CA ALA A 171 16.84 -0.25 4.96
C ALA A 171 17.01 1.28 5.03
N ALA A 172 16.15 1.98 5.77
CA ALA A 172 16.30 3.42 5.99
C ALA A 172 17.57 3.76 6.77
N ARG A 173 17.88 2.99 7.83
CA ARG A 173 19.11 3.17 8.63
C ARG A 173 20.38 2.93 7.83
N LYS A 174 20.35 2.00 6.87
CA LYS A 174 21.45 1.78 5.90
C LYS A 174 21.47 2.78 4.75
N HIS A 175 20.65 3.83 4.79
CA HIS A 175 20.48 4.81 3.71
C HIS A 175 20.10 4.18 2.36
N ASN A 176 19.52 2.98 2.37
CA ASN A 176 19.01 2.33 1.17
C ASN A 176 17.57 2.78 0.90
N VAL A 177 17.45 4.02 0.39
CA VAL A 177 16.17 4.70 0.13
C VAL A 177 15.29 3.89 -0.81
N ARG A 178 15.89 3.23 -1.82
CA ARG A 178 15.15 2.43 -2.79
C ARG A 178 14.48 1.21 -2.16
N LEU A 179 15.19 0.50 -1.28
CA LEU A 179 14.63 -0.64 -0.55
C LEU A 179 13.60 -0.17 0.49
N HIS A 180 13.92 0.88 1.26
CA HIS A 180 13.00 1.47 2.22
C HIS A 180 11.66 1.84 1.57
N GLY A 181 11.69 2.67 0.52
CA GLY A 181 10.48 3.11 -0.17
C GLY A 181 9.69 1.95 -0.75
N ARG A 182 10.37 0.94 -1.32
CA ARG A 182 9.71 -0.26 -1.86
C ARG A 182 8.99 -1.05 -0.78
N THR A 183 9.64 -1.27 0.35
CA THR A 183 9.06 -2.02 1.47
C THR A 183 7.89 -1.27 2.09
N MET A 184 8.04 0.05 2.34
CA MET A 184 6.97 0.86 2.93
C MET A 184 5.76 0.98 2.00
N THR A 185 5.97 1.18 0.70
CA THR A 185 4.86 1.21 -0.27
C THR A 185 4.19 -0.15 -0.39
N GLY A 186 4.96 -1.23 -0.37
CA GLY A 186 4.42 -2.59 -0.36
C GLY A 186 3.55 -2.88 0.87
N LEU A 187 3.99 -2.43 2.06
CA LEU A 187 3.22 -2.53 3.29
C LEU A 187 1.96 -1.66 3.27
N PHE A 188 2.02 -0.46 2.69
CA PHE A 188 0.85 0.40 2.54
C PHE A 188 -0.19 -0.25 1.60
N VAL A 189 0.22 -0.68 0.42
CA VAL A 189 -0.70 -1.30 -0.55
C VAL A 189 -1.22 -2.64 -0.04
N GLY A 190 -0.33 -3.53 0.43
CA GLY A 190 -0.72 -4.87 0.87
C GLY A 190 -1.36 -4.90 2.26
N GLY A 191 -0.72 -4.28 3.23
CA GLY A 191 -1.13 -4.32 4.63
C GLY A 191 -2.31 -3.40 4.97
N LEU A 192 -2.54 -2.32 4.21
CA LEU A 192 -3.67 -1.41 4.45
C LEU A 192 -4.74 -1.51 3.37
N LEU A 193 -4.40 -1.37 2.09
CA LEU A 193 -5.42 -1.33 1.04
C LEU A 193 -6.02 -2.71 0.77
N ILE A 194 -5.19 -3.72 0.50
CA ILE A 194 -5.66 -5.09 0.23
C ILE A 194 -6.32 -5.68 1.48
N ALA A 195 -5.63 -5.68 2.63
CA ALA A 195 -6.19 -6.21 3.87
C ALA A 195 -7.46 -5.46 4.31
N GLY A 196 -7.49 -4.13 4.13
CA GLY A 196 -8.68 -3.31 4.36
C GLY A 196 -9.84 -3.74 3.46
N ALA A 197 -9.62 -3.95 2.16
CA ALA A 197 -10.66 -4.43 1.24
C ALA A 197 -11.26 -5.77 1.69
N PHE A 198 -10.44 -6.70 2.22
CA PHE A 198 -10.95 -7.94 2.81
C PHE A 198 -11.81 -7.72 4.06
N ALA A 199 -11.49 -6.71 4.87
CA ALA A 199 -12.29 -6.37 6.05
C ALA A 199 -13.70 -5.90 5.67
N PHE A 200 -13.86 -5.26 4.50
CA PHE A 200 -15.12 -4.79 3.95
C PHE A 200 -15.85 -5.83 3.07
N LEU A 201 -15.56 -7.12 3.20
CA LEU A 201 -16.36 -8.15 2.54
C LEU A 201 -17.71 -8.39 3.25
N PRO A 202 -18.77 -8.75 2.49
CA PRO A 202 -20.06 -9.07 3.06
C PRO A 202 -19.94 -10.14 4.14
N GLY A 203 -20.60 -9.90 5.28
CA GLY A 203 -20.54 -10.78 6.46
C GLY A 203 -19.46 -10.44 7.49
N ARG A 204 -18.61 -9.43 7.26
CA ARG A 204 -17.63 -8.94 8.25
C ARG A 204 -18.11 -7.71 9.01
N LEU A 205 -17.51 -7.46 10.19
CA LEU A 205 -17.85 -6.33 11.05
C LEU A 205 -17.79 -4.98 10.31
N MET A 206 -16.72 -4.71 9.54
CA MET A 206 -16.61 -3.44 8.81
C MET A 206 -17.67 -3.29 7.72
N TRP A 207 -18.13 -4.39 7.12
CA TRP A 207 -19.27 -4.36 6.20
C TRP A 207 -20.56 -4.00 6.93
N GLN A 208 -20.85 -4.64 8.06
CA GLN A 208 -22.04 -4.33 8.86
C GLN A 208 -22.04 -2.89 9.37
N MET A 209 -20.86 -2.36 9.71
CA MET A 209 -20.73 -0.97 10.16
C MET A 209 -21.07 0.05 9.07
N VAL A 210 -20.76 -0.21 7.81
CA VAL A 210 -20.90 0.78 6.71
C VAL A 210 -22.10 0.52 5.80
N PHE A 211 -22.47 -0.74 5.62
CA PHE A 211 -23.48 -1.20 4.66
C PHE A 211 -24.61 -2.03 5.29
N GLY A 212 -24.54 -2.30 6.61
CA GLY A 212 -25.53 -3.06 7.36
C GLY A 212 -26.79 -2.28 7.69
#